data_AF-H3DLN9-F1
#
_entry.id   AF-H3DLN9-F1
#
_cell.length_a   1.000
_cell.length_b   1.000
_cell.length_c   1.000
_cell.angle_alpha   90.00
_cell.angle_beta   90.00
_cell.angle_gamma   90.00
#
_symmetry.space_group_name_H-M   'P 1'
#
loop_
_entity.id
_entity.type
_entity.pdbx_description
1 polymer ?
#
loop_
_entity_poly.entity_id
_entity_poly.type
_entity_poly.pdbx_seq_one_letter_code
_entity_poly.pdbx_strand_id
1 'polypeptide(L)'
;SLPSLEWPIPSKSGQYQLFIQQQPRSHHRAHYETEGSRGAVKTPNGGHPEVQLFGYQGADQLGLQVFIGTADEKLLKPHAFYQVHRITGKTVTTPSVEKMVSGTKLLEIPLEPKNNMRVVIDCVGILKLRNADIELRNGETDIGRKNTRVRLVFRVHIPQPGGQLLSLQVASDPIECSQRSAQELPSVERQDLDRCSVLGGQQMVLTGLNFTADSKVIFSEKTQDGKQIWEVEATVDRDKTQANMLFVEVPPYRDRFISHPAKVNFFVINGKKKRSQPQHFLYTPVIVAAIKAEPLDDSQL
;
A
#
# COMPACT_ATOMS: atom_id res chain seq x y z
N SER A 1 -2.93 -14.02 -39.16
CA SER A 1 -2.44 -12.83 -38.42
C SER A 1 -2.74 -13.02 -36.94
N LEU A 2 -1.99 -12.36 -36.05
CA LEU A 2 -2.27 -12.40 -34.61
C LEU A 2 -3.46 -11.48 -34.27
N PRO A 3 -4.27 -11.83 -33.25
CA PRO A 3 -5.39 -10.99 -32.82
C PRO A 3 -4.91 -9.67 -32.20
N SER A 4 -5.70 -8.60 -32.37
CA SER A 4 -5.42 -7.30 -31.76
C SER A 4 -5.32 -7.41 -30.23
N LEU A 5 -4.51 -6.54 -29.61
CA LEU A 5 -4.39 -6.47 -28.14
C LEU A 5 -5.70 -6.07 -27.45
N GLU A 6 -6.62 -5.44 -28.19
CA GLU A 6 -7.94 -4.99 -27.69
C GLU A 6 -9.03 -6.07 -27.80
N TRP A 7 -8.75 -7.18 -28.49
CA TRP A 7 -9.75 -8.23 -28.65
C TRP A 7 -9.99 -8.97 -27.33
N PRO A 8 -11.25 -9.29 -26.99
CA PRO A 8 -11.56 -10.14 -25.87
C PRO A 8 -11.11 -11.57 -26.20
N ILE A 9 -10.11 -12.06 -25.45
CA ILE A 9 -9.56 -13.41 -25.61
C ILE A 9 -9.79 -14.17 -24.29
N PRO A 10 -10.32 -15.40 -24.32
CA PRO A 10 -10.58 -16.16 -23.10
C PRO A 10 -9.29 -16.69 -22.49
N SER A 11 -9.31 -16.95 -21.18
CA SER A 11 -8.19 -17.61 -20.48
C SER A 11 -8.19 -19.13 -20.68
N LYS A 12 -9.31 -19.71 -21.13
CA LYS A 12 -9.47 -21.16 -21.34
C LYS A 12 -10.16 -21.43 -22.67
N SER A 13 -9.68 -22.44 -23.39
CA SER A 13 -10.34 -22.98 -24.59
C SER A 13 -9.99 -24.45 -24.75
N GLY A 14 -11.02 -25.30 -24.78
CA GLY A 14 -10.85 -26.76 -24.78
C GLY A 14 -10.04 -27.24 -23.56
N GLN A 15 -8.96 -27.96 -23.84
CA GLN A 15 -8.01 -28.47 -22.83
C GLN A 15 -7.05 -27.40 -22.30
N TYR A 16 -6.87 -26.30 -23.03
CA TYR A 16 -5.85 -25.31 -22.71
C TYR A 16 -6.39 -24.27 -21.73
N GLN A 17 -5.60 -23.95 -20.70
CA GLN A 17 -5.93 -22.89 -19.75
C GLN A 17 -4.67 -22.11 -19.39
N LEU A 18 -4.68 -20.81 -19.64
CA LEU A 18 -3.67 -19.88 -19.15
C LEU A 18 -4.11 -19.33 -17.80
N PHE A 19 -3.28 -19.51 -16.78
CA PHE A 19 -3.64 -19.22 -15.39
C PHE A 19 -2.52 -18.47 -14.67
N ILE A 20 -2.91 -17.55 -13.80
CA ILE A 20 -1.98 -16.82 -12.92
C ILE A 20 -1.94 -17.57 -11.58
N GLN A 21 -0.86 -18.31 -11.36
CA GLN A 21 -0.64 -19.09 -10.14
C GLN A 21 -0.40 -18.21 -8.92
N GLN A 22 0.35 -17.12 -9.11
CA GLN A 22 0.62 -16.15 -8.06
C GLN A 22 0.31 -14.75 -8.56
N GLN A 23 -0.67 -14.10 -7.92
CA GLN A 23 -1.08 -12.74 -8.25
C GLN A 23 -0.01 -11.72 -7.79
N PRO A 24 0.16 -10.60 -8.53
CA PRO A 24 0.92 -9.48 -8.05
C PRO A 24 0.24 -8.86 -6.82
N ARG A 25 1.03 -8.18 -5.98
CA ARG A 25 0.47 -7.37 -4.90
C ARG A 25 -0.35 -6.21 -5.47
N SER A 26 -1.31 -5.72 -4.70
CA SER A 26 -2.24 -4.66 -5.10
C SER A 26 -1.60 -3.29 -5.36
N HIS A 27 -0.29 -3.13 -5.18
CA HIS A 27 0.42 -1.88 -5.42
C HIS A 27 1.85 -2.06 -5.94
N HIS A 28 2.20 -1.31 -6.98
CA HIS A 28 3.56 -1.22 -7.47
C HIS A 28 3.76 0.16 -8.05
N ARG A 29 4.56 1.00 -7.36
CA ARG A 29 4.87 2.34 -7.86
C ARG A 29 5.58 2.25 -9.22
N ALA A 30 4.92 2.75 -10.25
CA ALA A 30 5.53 2.90 -11.57
C ALA A 30 6.62 3.97 -11.54
N HIS A 31 7.53 3.93 -12.52
CA HIS A 31 8.58 4.92 -12.71
C HIS A 31 8.41 5.66 -14.04
N TYR A 32 8.96 6.86 -14.13
CA TYR A 32 9.11 7.56 -15.41
C TYR A 32 10.43 7.14 -16.07
N GLU A 33 10.57 7.33 -17.38
CA GLU A 33 11.84 7.04 -18.09
C GLU A 33 13.03 7.83 -17.56
N THR A 34 12.77 9.01 -16.97
CA THR A 34 13.78 9.86 -16.33
C THR A 34 14.21 9.36 -14.95
N GLU A 35 13.47 8.42 -14.35
CA GLU A 35 13.82 7.80 -13.08
C GLU A 35 14.58 6.49 -13.31
N GLY A 36 15.43 6.10 -12.35
CA GLY A 36 15.92 4.72 -12.29
C GLY A 36 14.78 3.72 -12.11
N SER A 37 14.94 2.53 -12.67
CA SER A 37 13.95 1.45 -12.59
C SER A 37 13.54 1.15 -11.15
N ARG A 38 12.24 0.93 -10.91
CA ARG A 38 11.69 0.52 -9.60
C ARG A 38 11.68 -0.99 -9.39
N GLY A 39 12.35 -1.74 -10.28
CA GLY A 39 12.42 -3.19 -10.25
C GLY A 39 11.13 -3.85 -10.75
N ALA A 40 11.11 -5.18 -10.66
CA ALA A 40 9.98 -5.97 -11.13
C ALA A 40 8.78 -5.93 -10.16
N VAL A 41 7.60 -6.24 -10.70
CA VAL A 41 6.39 -6.44 -9.92
C VAL A 41 6.57 -7.64 -8.97
N LYS A 42 6.03 -7.51 -7.76
CA LYS A 42 6.18 -8.47 -6.66
C LYS A 42 4.83 -9.00 -6.21
N THR A 43 4.81 -10.18 -5.60
CA THR A 43 3.65 -10.73 -4.89
C THR A 43 3.53 -10.10 -3.49
N PRO A 44 2.41 -10.28 -2.78
CA PRO A 44 2.27 -9.84 -1.38
C PRO A 44 3.36 -10.39 -0.45
N ASN A 45 3.91 -11.56 -0.77
CA ASN A 45 4.93 -12.26 0.03
C ASN A 45 6.37 -11.89 -0.38
N GLY A 46 6.56 -10.90 -1.26
CA GLY A 46 7.90 -10.43 -1.70
C GLY A 46 8.53 -11.24 -2.83
N GLY A 47 7.89 -12.33 -3.27
CA GLY A 47 8.23 -13.10 -4.47
C GLY A 47 7.78 -12.40 -5.76
N HIS A 48 7.70 -13.15 -6.86
CA HIS A 48 7.28 -12.63 -8.17
C HIS A 48 6.01 -13.33 -8.66
N PRO A 49 5.14 -12.63 -9.43
CA PRO A 49 3.98 -13.27 -10.03
C PRO A 49 4.37 -14.47 -10.86
N GLU A 50 3.45 -15.40 -11.05
CA GLU A 50 3.73 -16.64 -11.76
C GLU A 50 2.55 -17.02 -12.65
N VAL A 51 2.87 -17.45 -13.86
CA VAL A 51 1.90 -17.81 -14.89
C VAL A 51 2.18 -19.20 -15.41
N GLN A 52 1.12 -19.97 -15.66
CA GLN A 52 1.23 -21.32 -16.20
C GLN A 52 0.20 -21.55 -17.30
N LEU A 53 0.61 -22.24 -18.35
CA LEU A 53 -0.28 -22.79 -19.39
C LEU A 53 -0.51 -24.29 -19.13
N PHE A 54 -1.75 -24.65 -18.87
CA PHE A 54 -2.19 -26.04 -18.72
C PHE A 54 -2.65 -26.64 -20.05
N GLY A 55 -2.58 -27.97 -20.15
CA GLY A 55 -3.11 -28.74 -21.28
C GLY A 55 -2.21 -28.79 -22.53
N TYR A 56 -1.08 -28.07 -22.53
CA TYR A 56 -0.12 -28.11 -23.62
C TYR A 56 0.81 -29.33 -23.51
N GLN A 57 0.80 -30.16 -24.55
CA GLN A 57 1.58 -31.40 -24.66
C GLN A 57 2.63 -31.34 -25.79
N GLY A 58 2.84 -30.17 -26.39
CA GLY A 58 3.85 -29.98 -27.45
C GLY A 58 5.26 -29.93 -26.88
N ALA A 59 6.25 -30.29 -27.71
CA ALA A 59 7.67 -30.25 -27.33
C ALA A 59 8.29 -28.85 -27.49
N ASP A 60 7.70 -28.00 -28.33
CA ASP A 60 8.22 -26.66 -28.64
C ASP A 60 7.86 -25.66 -27.54
N GLN A 61 8.78 -24.72 -27.29
CA GLN A 61 8.52 -23.56 -26.44
C GLN A 61 7.49 -22.61 -27.07
N LEU A 62 6.74 -21.90 -26.23
CA LEU A 62 5.79 -20.86 -26.66
C LEU A 62 6.24 -19.48 -26.16
N GLY A 63 5.80 -18.43 -26.84
CA GLY A 63 6.00 -17.05 -26.37
C GLY A 63 4.82 -16.57 -25.51
N LEU A 64 5.07 -16.31 -24.23
CA LEU A 64 4.16 -15.58 -23.35
C LEU A 64 4.39 -14.08 -23.53
N GLN A 65 3.39 -13.41 -24.07
CA GLN A 65 3.36 -11.96 -24.21
C GLN A 65 2.82 -11.33 -22.93
N VAL A 66 3.45 -10.24 -22.49
CA VAL A 66 3.05 -9.44 -21.33
C VAL A 66 2.94 -7.98 -21.72
N PHE A 67 1.81 -7.35 -21.42
CA PHE A 67 1.62 -5.90 -21.54
C PHE A 67 0.82 -5.35 -20.36
N ILE A 68 0.77 -4.02 -20.25
CA ILE A 68 -0.01 -3.32 -19.23
C ILE A 68 -1.37 -2.98 -19.81
N GLY A 69 -2.42 -3.49 -19.17
CA GLY A 69 -3.81 -3.25 -19.53
C GLY A 69 -4.52 -2.31 -18.57
N THR A 70 -5.70 -1.84 -18.98
CA THR A 70 -6.66 -1.14 -18.14
C THR A 70 -7.12 -2.02 -16.95
N ALA A 71 -7.50 -1.39 -15.84
CA ALA A 71 -8.00 -2.12 -14.67
C ALA A 71 -9.43 -2.68 -14.83
N ASP A 72 -10.22 -2.13 -15.76
CA ASP A 72 -11.58 -2.59 -16.07
C ASP A 72 -11.52 -3.82 -17.00
N GLU A 73 -12.00 -4.96 -16.51
CA GLU A 73 -12.03 -6.21 -17.28
C GLU A 73 -13.01 -6.17 -18.45
N LYS A 74 -14.12 -5.41 -18.34
CA LYS A 74 -15.10 -5.31 -19.42
C LYS A 74 -14.55 -4.58 -20.64
N LEU A 75 -13.56 -3.72 -20.40
CA LEU A 75 -12.89 -2.89 -21.40
C LEU A 75 -11.38 -3.10 -21.32
N LEU A 76 -10.95 -4.37 -21.21
CA LEU A 76 -9.53 -4.71 -21.14
C LEU A 76 -8.85 -4.37 -22.48
N LYS A 77 -8.04 -3.32 -22.45
CA LYS A 77 -7.22 -2.85 -23.57
C LYS A 77 -5.86 -2.38 -23.07
N PRO A 78 -4.85 -2.23 -23.93
CA PRO A 78 -3.59 -1.62 -23.53
C PRO A 78 -3.80 -0.27 -22.83
N HIS A 79 -3.10 -0.06 -21.71
CA HIS A 79 -3.18 1.19 -20.99
C HIS A 79 -2.36 2.26 -21.73
N ALA A 80 -2.97 3.37 -22.12
CA ALA A 80 -2.27 4.38 -22.90
C ALA A 80 -1.22 5.18 -22.10
N PHE A 81 -1.46 5.41 -20.80
CA PHE A 81 -0.50 6.09 -19.91
C PHE A 81 0.56 5.19 -19.27
N TYR A 82 0.46 3.86 -19.36
CA TYR A 82 1.39 2.94 -18.73
C TYR A 82 1.87 1.87 -19.71
N GLN A 83 3.17 1.58 -19.68
CA GLN A 83 3.77 0.54 -20.52
C GLN A 83 4.53 -0.47 -19.69
N VAL A 84 4.71 -1.64 -20.26
CA VAL A 84 5.58 -2.66 -19.68
C VAL A 84 7.02 -2.16 -19.76
N HIS A 85 7.79 -2.39 -18.71
CA HIS A 85 9.21 -2.10 -18.69
C HIS A 85 10.01 -3.38 -18.47
N ARG A 86 10.96 -3.65 -19.36
CA ARG A 86 11.86 -4.78 -19.24
C ARG A 86 12.86 -4.56 -18.11
N ILE A 87 12.81 -5.42 -17.10
CA ILE A 87 13.79 -5.45 -16.01
C ILE A 87 14.94 -6.37 -16.39
N THR A 88 16.15 -5.88 -16.20
CA THR A 88 17.39 -6.65 -16.34
C THR A 88 18.22 -6.51 -15.06
N GLY A 89 19.09 -7.47 -14.81
CA GLY A 89 20.00 -7.41 -13.67
C GLY A 89 20.46 -8.79 -13.22
N LYS A 90 21.43 -8.83 -12.31
CA LYS A 90 22.03 -10.09 -11.82
C LYS A 90 21.04 -11.02 -11.12
N THR A 91 19.98 -10.45 -10.54
CA THR A 91 18.95 -11.20 -9.82
C THR A 91 17.74 -11.56 -10.70
N VAL A 92 17.74 -11.15 -11.97
CA VAL A 92 16.68 -11.48 -12.94
C VAL A 92 17.13 -12.71 -13.71
N THR A 93 16.36 -13.78 -13.57
CA THR A 93 16.67 -15.09 -14.15
C THR A 93 15.86 -15.36 -15.41
N THR A 94 14.70 -14.73 -15.56
CA THR A 94 13.81 -15.00 -16.69
C THR A 94 14.22 -14.19 -17.92
N PRO A 95 14.61 -14.85 -19.03
CA PRO A 95 14.90 -14.15 -20.27
C PRO A 95 13.63 -13.50 -20.83
N SER A 96 13.78 -12.32 -21.41
CA SER A 96 12.67 -11.60 -22.03
C SER A 96 13.17 -10.71 -23.17
N VAL A 97 12.31 -10.49 -24.16
CA VAL A 97 12.55 -9.60 -25.30
C VAL A 97 11.44 -8.56 -25.38
N GLU A 98 11.82 -7.29 -25.52
CA GLU A 98 10.85 -6.21 -25.73
C GLU A 98 10.47 -6.11 -27.21
N LYS A 99 9.17 -5.95 -27.50
CA LYS A 99 8.63 -5.72 -28.84
C LYS A 99 7.62 -4.56 -28.80
N MET A 100 7.49 -3.83 -29.89
CA MET A 100 6.48 -2.78 -30.06
C MET A 100 5.39 -3.28 -31.01
N VAL A 101 4.12 -3.24 -30.57
CA VAL A 101 2.96 -3.61 -31.40
C VAL A 101 1.91 -2.51 -31.26
N SER A 102 1.58 -1.86 -32.37
CA SER A 102 0.58 -0.77 -32.43
C SER A 102 0.78 0.30 -31.34
N GLY A 103 2.03 0.71 -31.10
CA GLY A 103 2.38 1.71 -30.07
C GLY A 103 2.37 1.21 -28.62
N THR A 104 2.07 -0.07 -28.39
CA THR A 104 2.14 -0.73 -27.08
C THR A 104 3.40 -1.58 -26.98
N LYS A 105 4.19 -1.39 -25.91
CA LYS A 105 5.29 -2.29 -25.58
C LYS A 105 4.75 -3.63 -25.05
N LEU A 106 5.31 -4.71 -25.56
CA LEU A 106 5.11 -6.08 -25.11
C LEU A 106 6.44 -6.66 -24.67
N LEU A 107 6.42 -7.47 -23.62
CA LEU A 107 7.52 -8.37 -23.30
C LEU A 107 7.14 -9.78 -23.71
N GLU A 108 8.02 -10.44 -24.46
CA GLU A 108 7.89 -11.86 -24.80
C GLU A 108 8.84 -12.67 -23.92
N ILE A 109 8.27 -13.65 -23.22
CA ILE A 109 8.92 -14.52 -22.26
C ILE A 109 8.72 -15.97 -22.73
N PRO A 110 9.77 -16.82 -22.79
CA PRO A 110 9.60 -18.21 -23.20
C PRO A 110 8.86 -19.02 -22.12
N LEU A 111 7.85 -19.77 -22.56
CA LEU A 111 7.23 -20.87 -21.82
C LEU A 111 7.79 -22.19 -22.34
N GLU A 112 8.47 -22.93 -21.48
CA GLU A 112 9.16 -24.15 -21.85
C GLU A 112 8.44 -25.39 -21.27
N PRO A 113 8.23 -26.46 -22.06
CA PRO A 113 7.60 -27.68 -21.58
C PRO A 113 8.34 -28.35 -20.41
N LYS A 114 9.68 -28.27 -20.40
CA LYS A 114 10.53 -28.80 -19.31
C LYS A 114 10.25 -28.16 -17.94
N ASN A 115 9.66 -26.96 -17.93
CA ASN A 115 9.24 -26.25 -16.72
C ASN A 115 7.72 -26.35 -16.50
N ASN A 116 7.06 -27.36 -17.07
CA ASN A 116 5.60 -27.54 -17.03
C ASN A 116 4.83 -26.31 -17.56
N MET A 117 5.39 -25.63 -18.56
CA MET A 117 4.83 -24.39 -19.13
C MET A 117 4.52 -23.34 -18.06
N ARG A 118 5.34 -23.28 -17.01
CA ARG A 118 5.24 -22.36 -15.87
C ARG A 118 6.43 -21.41 -15.91
N VAL A 119 6.20 -20.14 -15.61
CA VAL A 119 7.24 -19.12 -15.57
C VAL A 119 7.00 -18.10 -14.46
N VAL A 120 8.09 -17.75 -13.78
CA VAL A 120 8.13 -16.69 -12.78
C VAL A 120 8.38 -15.35 -13.47
N ILE A 121 7.62 -14.33 -13.12
CA ILE A 121 7.62 -13.02 -13.80
C ILE A 121 8.52 -12.04 -13.02
N ASP A 122 9.83 -12.30 -13.02
CA ASP A 122 10.85 -11.47 -12.37
C ASP A 122 11.45 -10.37 -13.27
N CYS A 123 11.05 -10.33 -14.53
CA CYS A 123 11.59 -9.42 -15.56
C CYS A 123 10.63 -8.30 -15.99
N VAL A 124 9.47 -8.15 -15.33
CA VAL A 124 8.42 -7.20 -15.71
C VAL A 124 8.26 -6.09 -14.67
N GLY A 125 8.49 -4.84 -15.07
CA GLY A 125 8.15 -3.63 -14.31
C GLY A 125 7.12 -2.77 -15.03
N ILE A 126 6.76 -1.63 -14.43
CA ILE A 126 5.73 -0.72 -14.94
C ILE A 126 6.31 0.68 -15.16
N LEU A 127 6.17 1.18 -16.38
CA LEU A 127 6.57 2.52 -16.81
C LEU A 127 5.35 3.44 -16.90
N LYS A 128 5.42 4.63 -16.30
CA LYS A 128 4.46 5.72 -16.49
C LYS A 128 4.96 6.63 -17.60
N LEU A 129 4.15 6.78 -18.65
CA LEU A 129 4.41 7.74 -19.72
C LEU A 129 4.03 9.16 -19.28
N ARG A 130 4.72 10.18 -19.78
CA ARG A 130 4.39 11.57 -19.45
C ARG A 130 3.09 11.95 -20.16
N ASN A 131 2.24 12.71 -19.47
CA ASN A 131 0.91 13.03 -19.99
C ASN A 131 0.98 13.83 -21.29
N ALA A 132 1.90 14.80 -21.38
CA ALA A 132 2.11 15.59 -22.60
C ALA A 132 2.42 14.73 -23.84
N ASP A 133 3.15 13.61 -23.66
CA ASP A 133 3.50 12.69 -24.75
C ASP A 133 2.29 11.86 -25.20
N ILE A 134 1.31 11.61 -24.32
CA ILE A 134 0.09 10.86 -24.64
C ILE A 134 -0.94 11.75 -25.33
N GLU A 135 -1.15 12.95 -24.80
CA GLU A 135 -2.09 13.94 -25.31
C GLU A 135 -1.77 14.29 -26.78
N LEU A 136 -0.48 14.39 -27.13
CA LEU A 136 -0.02 14.64 -28.49
C LEU A 136 -0.28 13.47 -29.47
N ARG A 137 -0.31 12.22 -29.00
CA ARG A 137 -0.42 11.02 -29.85
C ARG A 137 -1.85 10.52 -30.05
N ASN A 138 -2.63 10.47 -28.97
CA ASN A 138 -3.86 9.67 -28.92
C ASN A 138 -5.11 10.48 -28.55
N GLY A 139 -4.99 11.77 -28.24
CA GLY A 139 -6.14 12.61 -27.83
C GLY A 139 -6.88 12.07 -26.60
N GLU A 140 -6.21 11.29 -25.74
CA GLU A 140 -6.83 10.71 -24.55
C GLU A 140 -7.26 11.77 -23.54
N THR A 141 -8.35 11.48 -22.82
CA THR A 141 -9.02 12.41 -21.90
C THR A 141 -8.40 12.40 -20.49
N ASP A 142 -8.72 13.44 -19.71
CA ASP A 142 -8.33 13.58 -18.29
C ASP A 142 -8.73 12.39 -17.38
N ILE A 143 -9.68 11.57 -17.83
CA ILE A 143 -10.11 10.37 -17.11
C ILE A 143 -8.99 9.33 -17.09
N GLY A 144 -8.34 9.08 -18.24
CA GLY A 144 -7.20 8.16 -18.30
C GLY A 144 -6.00 8.68 -17.52
N ARG A 145 -5.82 10.01 -17.45
CA ARG A 145 -4.77 10.67 -16.67
C ARG A 145 -4.90 10.42 -15.16
N LYS A 146 -6.13 10.35 -14.65
CA LYS A 146 -6.43 10.10 -13.22
C LYS A 146 -6.46 8.60 -12.89
N ASN A 147 -6.54 7.71 -13.89
CA ASN A 147 -6.55 6.28 -13.67
C ASN A 147 -5.13 5.76 -13.46
N THR A 148 -4.79 5.51 -12.19
CA THR A 148 -3.49 4.98 -11.79
C THR A 148 -3.51 3.47 -11.54
N ARG A 149 -4.62 2.79 -11.86
CA ARG A 149 -4.77 1.34 -11.69
C ARG A 149 -4.61 0.63 -13.02
N VAL A 150 -3.80 -0.42 -13.01
CA VAL A 150 -3.49 -1.23 -14.20
C VAL A 150 -3.62 -2.72 -13.91
N ARG A 151 -3.54 -3.54 -14.95
CA ARG A 151 -3.36 -5.00 -14.83
C ARG A 151 -2.18 -5.46 -15.66
N LEU A 152 -1.50 -6.50 -15.20
CA LEU A 152 -0.61 -7.27 -16.06
C LEU A 152 -1.49 -8.18 -16.93
N VAL A 153 -1.34 -8.10 -18.25
CA VAL A 153 -2.09 -8.93 -19.18
C VAL A 153 -1.14 -9.90 -19.85
N PHE A 154 -1.44 -11.18 -19.71
CA PHE A 154 -0.64 -12.29 -20.22
C PHE A 154 -1.39 -12.93 -21.39
N ARG A 155 -0.70 -13.12 -22.52
CA ARG A 155 -1.27 -13.71 -23.73
C ARG A 155 -0.32 -14.74 -24.32
N VAL A 156 -0.86 -15.87 -24.76
CA VAL A 156 -0.08 -16.91 -25.46
C VAL A 156 -0.79 -17.31 -26.74
N HIS A 157 -0.02 -17.65 -27.77
CA HIS A 157 -0.50 -18.17 -29.04
C HIS A 157 -0.01 -19.61 -29.20
N ILE A 158 -0.94 -20.56 -29.31
CA ILE A 158 -0.70 -21.99 -29.38
C ILE A 158 -0.92 -22.45 -30.82
N PRO A 159 0.12 -22.91 -31.54
CA PRO A 159 -0.02 -23.52 -32.85
C PRO A 159 -0.99 -24.70 -32.82
N GLN A 160 -1.94 -24.73 -33.76
CA GLN A 160 -2.88 -25.83 -33.95
C GLN A 160 -2.56 -26.58 -35.25
N PRO A 161 -2.97 -27.86 -35.37
CA PRO A 161 -2.95 -28.56 -36.65
C PRO A 161 -3.62 -27.73 -37.75
N GLY A 162 -3.00 -27.65 -38.93
CA GLY A 162 -3.51 -26.82 -40.03
C GLY A 162 -3.04 -25.35 -40.02
N GLY A 163 -2.10 -24.99 -39.14
CA GLY A 163 -1.41 -23.69 -39.17
C GLY A 163 -2.19 -22.52 -38.54
N GLN A 164 -3.36 -22.79 -37.97
CA GLN A 164 -4.10 -21.81 -37.17
C GLN A 164 -3.43 -21.60 -35.80
N LEU A 165 -3.69 -20.45 -35.18
CA LEU A 165 -3.21 -20.11 -33.84
C LEU A 165 -4.40 -19.95 -32.89
N LEU A 166 -4.42 -20.76 -31.82
CA LEU A 166 -5.34 -20.58 -30.71
C LEU A 166 -4.72 -19.59 -29.71
N SER A 167 -5.46 -18.54 -29.36
CA SER A 167 -4.96 -17.51 -28.44
C SER A 167 -5.67 -17.61 -27.11
N LEU A 168 -4.91 -17.54 -26.02
CA LEU A 168 -5.44 -17.42 -24.65
C LEU A 168 -4.93 -16.15 -23.99
N GLN A 169 -5.74 -15.54 -23.13
CA GLN A 169 -5.39 -14.35 -22.38
C GLN A 169 -5.94 -14.38 -20.95
N VAL A 170 -5.13 -13.94 -20.00
CA VAL A 170 -5.52 -13.76 -18.60
C VAL A 170 -4.98 -12.42 -18.09
N ALA A 171 -5.75 -11.72 -17.27
CA ALA A 171 -5.34 -10.48 -16.64
C ALA A 171 -5.18 -10.69 -15.13
N SER A 172 -4.16 -10.07 -14.54
CA SER A 172 -3.94 -10.09 -13.09
C SER A 172 -5.00 -9.30 -12.35
N ASP A 173 -5.02 -9.42 -11.02
CA ASP A 173 -5.71 -8.45 -10.17
C ASP A 173 -5.19 -7.02 -10.42
N PRO A 174 -6.02 -5.98 -10.17
CA PRO A 174 -5.60 -4.60 -10.38
C PRO A 174 -4.44 -4.18 -9.45
N ILE A 175 -3.50 -3.44 -10.02
CA ILE A 175 -2.32 -2.90 -9.34
C ILE A 175 -2.44 -1.38 -9.31
N GLU A 176 -2.40 -0.79 -8.12
CA GLU A 176 -2.28 0.66 -7.94
C GLU A 176 -0.84 1.11 -8.21
N CYS A 177 -0.65 2.02 -9.17
CA CYS A 177 0.67 2.45 -9.66
C CYS A 177 1.12 3.81 -9.17
N SER A 178 0.25 4.56 -8.49
CA SER A 178 0.62 5.85 -7.91
C SER A 178 1.71 5.70 -6.85
N GLN A 179 2.44 6.78 -6.62
CA GLN A 179 3.28 6.88 -5.44
C GLN A 179 2.36 6.85 -4.22
N ARG A 180 2.42 5.78 -3.42
CA ARG A 180 1.86 5.81 -2.06
C ARG A 180 2.51 6.99 -1.33
N SER A 181 1.69 7.87 -0.76
CA SER A 181 2.19 8.71 0.33
C SER A 181 2.82 7.74 1.34
N ALA A 182 4.03 8.01 1.80
CA ALA A 182 4.87 7.01 2.47
C ALA A 182 4.32 6.47 3.83
N GLN A 183 3.06 6.76 4.16
CA GLN A 183 2.20 6.37 5.28
C GLN A 183 0.96 7.24 5.08
N GLU A 184 -0.23 6.64 5.09
CA GLU A 184 -1.48 7.38 5.32
C GLU A 184 -1.41 8.07 6.70
N LEU A 185 -2.14 9.17 6.88
CA LEU A 185 -2.14 9.87 8.17
C LEU A 185 -2.66 8.92 9.26
N PRO A 186 -2.02 8.85 10.44
CA PRO A 186 -2.59 8.10 11.55
C PRO A 186 -3.96 8.70 11.90
N SER A 187 -4.93 7.84 12.22
CA SER A 187 -6.26 8.25 12.66
C SER A 187 -6.56 7.60 13.99
N VAL A 188 -7.06 8.37 14.96
CA VAL A 188 -7.55 7.84 16.24
C VAL A 188 -9.07 7.84 16.16
N GLU A 189 -9.67 6.67 16.34
CA GLU A 189 -11.13 6.48 16.30
C GLU A 189 -11.71 6.39 17.71
N ARG A 190 -10.97 5.77 18.63
CA ARG A 190 -11.39 5.59 20.02
C ARG A 190 -10.18 5.61 20.97
N GLN A 191 -10.40 6.22 22.13
CA GLN A 191 -9.58 6.08 23.33
C GLN A 191 -10.41 5.44 24.44
N ASP A 192 -9.82 4.58 25.27
CA ASP A 192 -10.49 3.98 26.43
C ASP A 192 -10.39 4.83 27.70
N LEU A 193 -9.44 5.78 27.74
CA LEU A 193 -9.21 6.71 28.85
C LEU A 193 -9.25 8.15 28.33
N ASP A 194 -10.11 8.99 28.94
CA ASP A 194 -10.27 10.41 28.57
C ASP A 194 -9.74 11.38 29.64
N ARG A 195 -9.35 10.85 30.81
CA ARG A 195 -8.87 11.62 31.96
C ARG A 195 -7.95 10.81 32.86
N CYS A 196 -7.02 11.49 33.53
CA CYS A 196 -6.26 10.89 34.63
C CYS A 196 -5.83 11.95 35.66
N SER A 197 -5.23 11.52 36.77
CA SER A 197 -4.61 12.46 37.72
C SER A 197 -3.39 13.15 37.07
N VAL A 198 -3.01 14.33 37.55
CA VAL A 198 -1.78 15.03 37.11
C VAL A 198 -0.50 14.22 37.21
N LEU A 199 -0.49 13.13 37.97
CA LEU A 199 0.66 12.24 38.10
C LEU A 199 0.91 11.40 36.84
N GLY A 200 -0.09 11.19 35.98
CA GLY A 200 0.01 10.29 34.84
C GLY A 200 0.18 8.82 35.25
N GLY A 201 0.90 8.03 34.44
CA GLY A 201 1.27 6.64 34.70
C GLY A 201 0.19 5.60 34.39
N GLN A 202 -1.04 6.03 34.09
CA GLN A 202 -2.10 5.11 33.67
C GLN A 202 -1.89 4.68 32.22
N GLN A 203 -2.19 3.42 31.92
CA GLN A 203 -2.20 2.92 30.55
C GLN A 203 -3.51 3.33 29.86
N MET A 204 -3.38 3.84 28.64
CA MET A 204 -4.45 4.20 27.72
C MET A 204 -4.28 3.40 26.42
N VAL A 205 -5.36 2.83 25.92
CA VAL A 205 -5.41 2.12 24.64
C VAL A 205 -6.07 3.00 23.59
N LEU A 206 -5.34 3.22 22.49
CA LEU A 206 -5.85 3.93 21.32
C LEU A 206 -6.21 2.91 20.24
N THR A 207 -7.44 2.97 19.74
CA THR A 207 -7.89 2.21 18.56
C THR A 207 -8.02 3.17 17.37
N GLY A 208 -7.55 2.74 16.20
CA GLY A 208 -7.61 3.57 15.00
C GLY A 208 -6.99 2.92 13.78
N LEU A 209 -6.44 3.73 12.89
CA LEU A 209 -5.88 3.30 11.60
C LEU A 209 -4.48 3.86 11.39
N ASN A 210 -3.69 3.13 10.60
CA ASN A 210 -2.39 3.55 10.12
C ASN A 210 -1.37 3.81 11.24
N PHE A 211 -1.43 3.06 12.33
CA PHE A 211 -0.37 3.04 13.32
C PHE A 211 0.79 2.15 12.83
N THR A 212 1.98 2.46 13.31
CA THR A 212 3.24 1.83 12.93
C THR A 212 4.09 1.60 14.18
N ALA A 213 5.11 0.74 14.11
CA ALA A 213 6.02 0.51 15.23
C ALA A 213 6.77 1.78 15.70
N ASP A 214 6.88 2.79 14.83
CA ASP A 214 7.50 4.09 15.11
C ASP A 214 6.49 5.20 15.45
N SER A 215 5.20 4.86 15.60
CA SER A 215 4.18 5.84 15.96
C SER A 215 4.45 6.41 17.35
N LYS A 216 4.36 7.73 17.47
CA LYS A 216 4.51 8.45 18.74
C LYS A 216 3.19 9.10 19.13
N VAL A 217 2.95 9.24 20.43
CA VAL A 217 1.78 9.95 20.96
C VAL A 217 2.25 11.18 21.70
N ILE A 218 1.80 12.35 21.27
CA ILE A 218 2.25 13.64 21.79
C ILE A 218 1.09 14.30 22.52
N PHE A 219 1.26 14.56 23.81
CA PHE A 219 0.36 15.39 24.61
C PHE A 219 0.80 16.84 24.51
N SER A 220 -0.15 17.75 24.40
CA SER A 220 0.12 19.18 24.24
C SER A 220 -0.98 20.05 24.81
N GLU A 221 -0.59 21.25 25.24
CA GLU A 221 -1.50 22.29 25.70
C GLU A 221 -1.20 23.59 24.97
N LYS A 222 -2.26 24.30 24.59
CA LYS A 222 -2.18 25.60 23.94
C LYS A 222 -3.03 26.60 24.72
N THR A 223 -2.59 27.86 24.74
CA THR A 223 -3.39 28.98 25.24
C THR A 223 -4.59 29.25 24.31
N GLN A 224 -5.50 30.12 24.75
CA GLN A 224 -6.68 30.51 23.94
C GLN A 224 -6.29 31.17 22.62
N ASP A 225 -5.18 31.90 22.59
CA ASP A 225 -4.55 32.50 21.41
C ASP A 225 -3.73 31.49 20.57
N GLY A 226 -3.73 30.21 20.94
CA GLY A 226 -3.14 29.11 20.16
C GLY A 226 -1.65 28.90 20.36
N LYS A 227 -1.00 29.64 21.27
CA LYS A 227 0.41 29.47 21.62
C LYS A 227 0.61 28.17 22.39
N GLN A 228 1.52 27.33 21.91
CA GLN A 228 1.88 26.08 22.60
C GLN A 228 2.67 26.38 23.87
N ILE A 229 2.18 25.87 25.01
CA ILE A 229 2.74 26.11 26.34
C ILE A 229 3.20 24.83 27.03
N TRP A 230 2.88 23.68 26.44
CA TRP A 230 3.34 22.37 26.90
C TRP A 230 3.28 21.38 25.75
N GLU A 231 4.28 20.51 25.68
CA GLU A 231 4.32 19.36 24.78
C GLU A 231 5.19 18.28 25.41
N VAL A 232 4.73 17.03 25.37
CA VAL A 232 5.48 15.88 25.87
C VAL A 232 5.13 14.64 25.05
N GLU A 233 6.14 13.81 24.79
CA GLU A 233 5.97 12.50 24.18
C GLU A 233 5.59 11.48 25.27
N ALA A 234 4.46 10.80 25.08
CA ALA A 234 4.04 9.70 25.92
C ALA A 234 4.83 8.42 25.58
N THR A 235 5.01 7.54 26.56
CA THR A 235 5.66 6.25 26.34
C THR A 235 4.68 5.31 25.64
N VAL A 236 5.09 4.71 24.52
CA VAL A 236 4.30 3.72 23.79
C VAL A 236 4.95 2.35 23.94
N ASP A 237 4.15 1.34 24.32
CA ASP A 237 4.58 -0.06 24.35
C ASP A 237 4.68 -0.58 22.91
N ARG A 238 5.91 -0.57 22.38
CA ARG A 238 6.20 -0.95 20.99
C ARG A 238 5.97 -2.42 20.72
N ASP A 239 6.14 -3.28 21.72
CA ASP A 239 6.00 -4.73 21.57
C ASP A 239 4.54 -5.14 21.39
N LYS A 240 3.60 -4.36 21.95
CA LYS A 240 2.16 -4.56 21.79
C LYS A 240 1.52 -3.73 20.68
N THR A 241 2.30 -2.90 20.00
CA THR A 241 1.78 -2.01 18.95
C THR A 241 1.31 -2.81 17.74
N GLN A 242 0.11 -2.48 17.27
CA GLN A 242 -0.51 -3.06 16.06
C GLN A 242 -0.87 -1.94 15.07
N ALA A 243 -1.16 -2.30 13.82
CA ALA A 243 -1.53 -1.32 12.79
C ALA A 243 -2.79 -0.49 13.13
N ASN A 244 -3.63 -1.00 14.04
CA ASN A 244 -4.89 -0.41 14.48
C ASN A 244 -4.98 -0.17 16.01
N MET A 245 -3.92 -0.46 16.77
CA MET A 245 -3.95 -0.35 18.24
C MET A 245 -2.60 0.10 18.82
N LEU A 246 -2.64 1.06 19.75
CA LEU A 246 -1.48 1.53 20.52
C LEU A 246 -1.76 1.43 22.03
N PHE A 247 -0.74 1.07 22.79
CA PHE A 247 -0.75 1.04 24.25
C PHE A 247 0.17 2.15 24.75
N VAL A 248 -0.40 3.14 25.44
CA VAL A 248 0.25 4.41 25.77
C VAL A 248 0.23 4.60 27.27
N GLU A 249 1.37 4.88 27.88
CA GLU A 249 1.44 5.35 29.26
C GLU A 249 1.24 6.87 29.28
N VAL A 250 0.17 7.34 29.94
CA VAL A 250 -0.16 8.75 29.99
C VAL A 250 0.94 9.51 30.77
N PRO A 251 1.57 10.54 30.19
CA PRO A 251 2.68 11.23 30.85
C PRO A 251 2.19 12.07 32.05
N PRO A 252 3.07 12.42 33.00
CA PRO A 252 2.73 13.38 34.05
C PRO A 252 2.44 14.77 33.47
N TYR A 253 1.46 15.48 34.03
CA TYR A 253 1.17 16.86 33.64
C TYR A 253 2.24 17.82 34.16
N ARG A 254 2.45 18.96 33.46
CA ARG A 254 3.50 19.94 33.77
C ARG A 254 3.38 20.54 35.18
N ASP A 255 2.16 20.72 35.66
CA ASP A 255 1.87 21.27 36.99
C ASP A 255 1.17 20.19 37.82
N ARG A 256 1.85 19.70 38.86
CA ARG A 256 1.33 18.64 39.73
C ARG A 256 0.42 19.16 40.84
N PHE A 257 0.23 20.48 40.94
CA PHE A 257 -0.50 21.12 42.03
C PHE A 257 -1.71 21.93 41.54
N ILE A 258 -2.24 21.59 40.36
CA ILE A 258 -3.45 22.25 39.86
C ILE A 258 -4.62 22.09 40.85
N SER A 259 -5.38 23.17 41.03
CA SER A 259 -6.60 23.17 41.85
C SER A 259 -7.86 22.85 41.04
N HIS A 260 -7.79 22.91 39.71
CA HIS A 260 -8.90 22.66 38.80
C HIS A 260 -8.45 21.75 37.64
N PRO A 261 -9.37 21.00 37.00
CA PRO A 261 -9.01 20.15 35.87
C PRO A 261 -8.40 20.92 34.69
N ALA A 262 -7.29 20.42 34.16
CA ALA A 262 -6.59 20.99 33.02
C ALA A 262 -6.93 20.24 31.73
N LYS A 263 -7.50 20.97 30.75
CA LYS A 263 -7.83 20.41 29.43
C LYS A 263 -6.61 20.46 28.52
N VAL A 264 -6.25 19.32 27.96
CA VAL A 264 -5.15 19.19 27.02
C VAL A 264 -5.62 18.44 25.78
N ASN A 265 -4.75 18.37 24.77
CA ASN A 265 -4.98 17.51 23.62
C ASN A 265 -3.82 16.53 23.45
N PHE A 266 -4.06 15.43 22.76
CA PHE A 266 -2.98 14.61 22.23
C PHE A 266 -3.22 14.22 20.78
N PHE A 267 -2.18 13.81 20.08
CA PHE A 267 -2.29 13.27 18.73
C PHE A 267 -1.24 12.18 18.48
N VAL A 268 -1.51 11.32 17.52
CA VAL A 268 -0.54 10.33 17.03
C VAL A 268 0.24 10.94 15.87
N ILE A 269 1.56 10.74 15.86
CA ILE A 269 2.43 11.16 14.76
C ILE A 269 3.26 10.00 14.22
N ASN A 270 3.24 9.85 12.89
CA ASN A 270 4.11 8.94 12.16
C ASN A 270 5.25 9.73 11.50
N GLY A 271 6.48 9.40 11.83
CA GLY A 271 7.64 10.17 11.37
C GLY A 271 7.60 11.63 11.85
N LYS A 272 8.01 12.58 11.00
CA LYS A 272 8.22 14.00 11.41
C LYS A 272 7.03 14.94 11.23
N LYS A 273 6.07 14.62 10.37
CA LYS A 273 5.02 15.58 9.95
C LYS A 273 3.61 15.01 9.85
N LYS A 274 3.43 13.69 9.94
CA LYS A 274 2.13 13.03 9.68
C LYS A 274 1.39 12.82 10.97
N ARG A 275 0.56 13.80 11.32
CA ARG A 275 -0.19 13.86 12.57
C ARG A 275 -1.66 13.51 12.35
N SER A 276 -2.26 12.84 13.34
CA SER A 276 -3.70 12.62 13.42
C SER A 276 -4.45 13.90 13.77
N GLN A 277 -5.78 13.81 13.77
CA GLN A 277 -6.60 14.83 14.43
C GLN A 277 -6.30 14.85 15.95
N PRO A 278 -6.25 16.03 16.59
CA PRO A 278 -6.12 16.14 18.04
C PRO A 278 -7.32 15.49 18.75
N GLN A 279 -7.02 14.72 19.79
CA GLN A 279 -7.98 14.13 20.72
C GLN A 279 -7.96 14.92 22.03
N HIS A 280 -9.08 14.96 22.74
CA HIS A 280 -9.19 15.65 24.01
C HIS A 280 -8.84 14.73 25.18
N PHE A 281 -8.13 15.29 26.16
CA PHE A 281 -7.80 14.60 27.40
C PHE A 281 -7.83 15.57 28.59
N LEU A 282 -8.15 15.07 29.78
CA LEU A 282 -8.32 15.88 30.98
C LEU A 282 -7.40 15.42 32.12
N TYR A 283 -6.54 16.30 32.60
CA TYR A 283 -5.81 16.08 33.85
C TYR A 283 -6.61 16.59 35.04
N THR A 284 -6.61 15.84 36.14
CA THR A 284 -7.35 16.15 37.37
C THR A 284 -6.42 16.33 38.57
N PRO A 285 -6.73 17.24 39.51
CA PRO A 285 -5.99 17.40 40.77
C PRO A 285 -5.88 16.08 41.54
N VAL A 286 -4.79 15.91 42.30
CA VAL A 286 -4.74 14.88 43.34
C VAL A 286 -5.52 15.42 44.54
N ILE A 287 -6.63 14.77 44.90
CA ILE A 287 -7.35 15.09 46.13
C ILE A 287 -6.54 14.50 47.29
N VAL A 288 -5.77 15.34 47.98
CA VAL A 288 -5.20 14.97 49.28
C VAL A 288 -6.36 15.00 50.26
N ALA A 289 -6.90 13.83 50.63
CA ALA A 289 -7.83 13.73 51.74
C ALA A 289 -7.12 14.31 52.97
N ALA A 290 -7.65 15.42 53.51
CA ALA A 290 -7.12 16.07 54.69
C ALA A 290 -6.96 15.02 55.80
N ILE A 291 -5.71 14.78 56.21
CA ILE A 291 -5.39 14.00 57.40
C ILE A 291 -6.14 14.67 58.56
N LYS A 292 -6.94 13.87 59.28
CA LYS A 292 -7.77 14.27 60.42
C LYS A 292 -7.05 15.30 61.29
N ALA A 293 -7.61 16.49 61.41
CA ALA A 293 -7.28 17.39 62.51
C ALA A 293 -7.63 16.68 63.83
N GLU A 294 -6.67 16.56 64.73
CA GLU A 294 -6.91 16.14 66.11
C GLU A 294 -7.91 17.10 66.78
N PRO A 295 -8.78 16.63 67.68
CA PRO A 295 -9.66 17.52 68.42
C PRO A 295 -8.82 18.42 69.35
N LEU A 296 -9.17 19.71 69.40
CA LEU A 296 -8.73 20.62 70.46
C LEU A 296 -9.33 20.13 71.78
N ASP A 297 -8.48 19.70 72.70
CA ASP A 297 -8.87 19.47 74.09
C ASP A 297 -9.05 20.82 74.79
N ASP A 298 -10.32 21.24 74.89
CA ASP A 298 -10.76 22.29 75.79
C ASP A 298 -11.05 21.66 77.16
N SER A 299 -10.12 21.83 78.11
CA SER A 299 -10.49 21.91 79.53
C SER A 299 -9.38 22.53 80.36
N GLN A 300 -9.55 23.83 80.65
CA GLN A 300 -9.03 24.46 81.85
C GLN A 300 -9.94 24.14 83.04
N LEU A 301 -9.35 23.68 84.14
CA LEU A 301 -9.66 24.08 85.53
C LEU A 301 -8.52 23.62 86.45
#